data_AF-A0A851HRC7-F1
#
_entry.id   AF-A0A851HRC7-F1
#
_cell.length_a   1.000
_cell.length_b   1.000
_cell.length_c   1.000
_cell.angle_alpha   90.00
_cell.angle_beta   90.00
_cell.angle_gamma   90.00
#
_symmetry.space_group_name_H-M   'P 1'
#
loop_
_entity.id
_entity.type
_entity.pdbx_description
1 polymer ?
#
loop_
_entity_poly.entity_id
_entity_poly.type
_entity_poly.pdbx_seq_one_letter_code
_entity_poly.pdbx_strand_id
1 'polypeptide(L)'
;MIQLTAIVDGKRSVMLTGESIEEAERSCRDRFGRRFEGFGPIPTETKARSKWAEYRAKAITRDELEAWLKEQDDEQEIREELNKLRGGVMVSTTKAAYLMARLTTKGIRPGEPFGGVPELSRADIAAACTRLDSLSFHLIMAKYCDDVYSALEALGDLQEDMCKQSQLWAEMDPLRRSHIAAAIIDEFVASKKCRRCKGTGEAIEWKQVVSCKSCDGTGQLPVSATSRAKSCGIPESTFRSQGLMGPFQEVMHRLSDIEIGALERISRKAS
;
A
#
# COMPACT_ATOMS: atom_id res chain seq x y z
N MET A 1 -2.30 20.45 21.99
CA MET A 1 -2.64 19.14 22.58
C MET A 1 -1.36 18.53 23.09
N ILE A 2 -1.22 18.40 24.40
CA ILE A 2 -0.05 17.87 25.08
C ILE A 2 -0.30 16.38 25.35
N GLN A 3 0.68 15.54 25.03
CA GLN A 3 0.63 14.12 25.36
C GLN A 3 1.39 13.89 26.67
N LEU A 4 0.69 13.37 27.67
CA LEU A 4 1.25 13.06 28.99
C LEU A 4 1.14 11.57 29.26
N THR A 5 2.06 11.04 30.07
CA THR A 5 2.02 9.64 30.51
C THR A 5 1.74 9.63 32.01
N ALA A 6 0.48 9.44 32.38
CA ALA A 6 0.08 9.34 33.78
C ALA A 6 0.54 7.99 34.37
N ILE A 7 1.02 8.02 35.60
CA ILE A 7 1.32 6.83 36.40
C ILE A 7 0.19 6.66 37.42
N VAL A 8 -0.53 5.53 37.32
CA VAL A 8 -1.64 5.19 38.22
C VAL A 8 -1.44 3.77 38.73
N ASP A 9 -1.24 3.61 40.05
CA ASP A 9 -0.84 2.34 40.70
C ASP A 9 0.34 1.66 39.98
N GLY A 10 1.41 2.41 39.71
CA GLY A 10 2.59 1.94 38.98
C GLY A 10 2.36 1.61 37.50
N LYS A 11 1.14 1.76 36.97
CA LYS A 11 0.83 1.51 35.55
C LYS A 11 0.85 2.80 34.75
N ARG A 12 1.50 2.75 33.58
CA ARG A 12 1.60 3.88 32.66
C ARG A 12 0.37 3.93 31.75
N SER A 13 -0.27 5.09 31.66
CA SER A 13 -1.37 5.34 30.73
C SER A 13 -1.11 6.64 29.98
N VAL A 14 -1.18 6.56 28.64
CA VAL A 14 -0.99 7.71 27.76
C VAL A 14 -2.31 8.47 27.66
N MET A 15 -2.25 9.78 27.86
CA MET A 15 -3.40 10.68 27.75
C MET A 15 -3.07 11.89 26.89
N LEU A 16 -4.06 12.36 26.15
CA LEU A 16 -4.00 13.59 25.36
C LEU A 16 -4.83 14.64 26.08
N THR A 17 -4.21 15.79 26.40
CA THR A 17 -4.90 16.94 26.99
C THR A 17 -4.79 18.15 26.08
N GLY A 18 -5.85 18.95 25.99
CA GLY A 18 -5.84 20.25 25.35
C GLY A 18 -5.30 21.37 26.25
N GLU A 19 -5.16 21.09 27.54
CA GLU A 19 -5.00 22.05 28.63
C GLU A 19 -3.58 22.02 29.23
N SER A 20 -3.32 22.91 30.19
CA SER A 20 -2.03 23.00 30.89
C SER A 20 -1.68 21.72 31.67
N ILE A 21 -0.40 21.52 32.01
CA ILE A 21 0.04 20.37 32.83
C ILE A 21 -0.63 20.40 34.21
N GLU A 22 -0.80 21.58 34.80
CA GLU A 22 -1.41 21.76 36.12
C GLU A 22 -2.89 21.38 36.12
N GLU A 23 -3.63 21.70 35.06
CA GLU A 23 -5.04 21.28 34.90
C GLU A 23 -5.16 19.78 34.62
N ALA A 24 -4.26 19.22 33.81
CA ALA A 24 -4.20 17.79 33.59
C ALA A 24 -3.90 17.04 34.88
N GLU A 25 -3.01 17.58 35.72
CA GLU A 25 -2.69 17.01 37.03
C GLU A 25 -3.90 17.06 37.96
N ARG A 26 -4.60 18.19 38.02
CA ARG A 26 -5.83 18.34 38.82
C ARG A 26 -6.90 17.34 38.37
N SER A 27 -7.13 17.23 37.07
CA SER A 27 -8.08 16.28 36.48
C SER A 27 -7.72 14.82 36.80
N CYS A 28 -6.43 14.47 36.73
CA CYS A 28 -5.95 13.15 37.14
C CYS A 28 -6.13 12.88 38.63
N ARG A 29 -5.85 13.86 39.49
CA ARG A 29 -6.06 13.76 40.94
C ARG A 29 -7.55 13.62 41.29
N ASP A 30 -8.43 14.37 40.62
CA ASP A 30 -9.88 14.27 40.83
C ASP A 30 -10.42 12.89 40.40
N ARG A 31 -9.89 12.35 39.29
CA ARG A 31 -10.35 11.07 38.73
C ARG A 31 -9.78 9.84 39.42
N PHE A 32 -8.50 9.88 39.81
CA PHE A 32 -7.77 8.70 40.31
C PHE A 32 -7.38 8.84 41.79
N GLY A 33 -7.54 10.01 42.40
CA GLY A 33 -7.28 10.25 43.82
C GLY A 33 -5.84 9.94 44.20
N ARG A 34 -5.68 9.19 45.30
CA ARG A 34 -4.37 8.78 45.85
C ARG A 34 -3.61 7.80 44.95
N ARG A 35 -4.25 7.24 43.91
CA ARG A 35 -3.64 6.27 43.00
C ARG A 35 -2.79 6.94 41.92
N PHE A 36 -2.98 8.24 41.69
CA PHE A 36 -2.19 9.01 40.74
C PHE A 36 -0.85 9.40 41.37
N GLU A 37 0.23 8.96 40.75
CA GLU A 37 1.61 9.12 41.23
C GLU A 37 2.35 10.25 40.51
N GLY A 38 1.72 10.86 39.50
CA GLY A 38 2.29 11.92 38.68
C GLY A 38 2.42 11.54 37.21
N PHE A 39 3.13 12.38 36.47
CA PHE A 39 3.45 12.12 35.06
C PHE A 39 4.86 11.55 34.93
N GLY A 40 4.98 10.43 34.22
CA GLY A 40 6.25 9.86 33.81
C GLY A 40 6.77 10.47 32.50
N PRO A 41 8.04 10.21 32.16
CA PRO A 41 8.58 10.60 30.87
C PRO A 41 7.77 9.96 29.74
N ILE A 42 7.63 10.68 28.63
CA ILE A 42 6.98 10.17 27.41
C ILE A 42 7.73 8.92 26.95
N PRO A 43 7.03 7.79 26.69
CA PRO A 43 7.66 6.57 26.19
C PRO A 43 8.46 6.83 24.91
N THR A 44 9.62 6.19 24.79
CA THR A 44 10.52 6.27 23.65
C THR A 44 9.79 6.05 22.32
N GLU A 45 8.92 5.04 22.26
CA GLU A 45 8.08 4.74 21.09
C GLU A 45 7.16 5.92 20.71
N THR A 46 6.60 6.60 21.70
CA THR A 46 5.72 7.75 21.47
C THR A 46 6.50 8.94 20.91
N LYS A 47 7.68 9.23 21.47
CA LYS A 47 8.55 10.28 20.94
C LYS A 47 8.94 9.99 19.49
N ALA A 48 9.35 8.75 19.20
CA ALA A 48 9.72 8.30 17.87
C ALA A 48 8.56 8.44 16.87
N ARG A 49 7.35 8.01 17.24
CA ARG A 49 6.14 8.12 16.40
C ARG A 49 5.76 9.57 16.10
N SER A 50 5.78 10.44 17.11
CA SER A 50 5.46 11.86 16.93
C SER A 50 6.48 12.54 16.01
N LYS A 51 7.78 12.30 16.20
CA LYS A 51 8.81 12.87 15.33
C LYS A 51 8.75 12.33 13.91
N TRP A 52 8.46 11.04 13.75
CA TRP A 52 8.26 10.43 12.43
C TRP A 52 7.04 11.01 11.70
N ALA A 53 5.96 11.33 12.42
CA ALA A 53 4.80 12.01 11.85
C ALA A 53 5.15 13.43 11.39
N GLU A 54 5.92 14.20 12.18
CA GLU A 54 6.44 15.50 11.77
C GLU A 54 7.33 15.39 10.54
N TYR A 55 8.22 14.40 10.48
CA TYR A 55 9.09 14.15 9.33
C TYR A 55 8.29 13.97 8.04
N ARG A 56 7.23 13.15 8.08
CA ARG A 56 6.37 12.92 6.92
C ARG A 56 5.51 14.12 6.54
N ALA A 57 5.04 14.90 7.52
CA ALA A 57 4.10 15.99 7.28
C ALA A 57 4.78 17.32 6.88
N LYS A 58 5.98 17.60 7.41
CA LYS A 58 6.66 18.90 7.28
C LYS A 58 7.86 18.87 6.33
N ALA A 59 8.15 17.73 5.70
CA ALA A 59 9.29 17.55 4.80
C ALA A 59 10.63 18.02 5.41
N ILE A 60 10.80 17.86 6.74
CA ILE A 60 12.09 18.13 7.38
C ILE A 60 13.14 17.19 6.77
N THR A 61 14.34 17.69 6.60
CA THR A 61 15.43 16.99 5.94
C THR A 61 15.94 15.83 6.80
N ARG A 62 16.58 14.86 6.15
CA ARG A 62 17.25 13.76 6.85
C ARG A 62 18.27 14.27 7.86
N ASP A 63 18.99 15.34 7.52
CA ASP A 63 20.04 15.90 8.37
C ASP A 63 19.46 16.50 9.66
N GLU A 64 18.29 17.14 9.58
CA GLU A 64 17.56 17.65 10.76
C GLU A 64 17.06 16.52 11.66
N LEU A 65 16.61 15.40 11.07
CA LEU A 65 16.23 14.21 11.83
C LEU A 65 17.44 13.55 12.52
N GLU A 66 18.58 13.48 11.82
CA GLU A 66 19.83 12.95 12.38
C GLU A 66 20.42 13.86 13.48
N ALA A 67 20.27 15.18 13.36
CA ALA A 67 20.64 16.12 14.42
C ALA A 67 19.78 15.93 15.66
N TRP A 68 18.45 15.83 15.50
CA TRP A 68 17.52 15.58 16.60
C TRP A 68 17.84 14.27 17.33
N LEU A 69 18.17 13.20 16.61
CA LEU A 69 18.53 11.90 17.18
C LEU A 69 19.75 11.99 18.10
N LYS A 70 20.77 12.76 17.71
CA LYS A 70 22.00 12.95 18.51
C LYS A 70 21.78 13.71 19.81
N GLU A 71 20.67 14.45 19.91
CA GLU A 71 20.28 15.18 21.11
C GLU A 71 19.45 14.33 22.09
N GLN A 72 19.13 13.07 21.74
CA GLN A 72 18.33 12.18 22.59
C GLN A 72 19.22 11.22 23.38
N ASP A 73 18.99 11.13 24.70
CA ASP A 73 19.68 10.17 25.59
C ASP A 73 19.36 8.69 25.22
N ASP A 74 18.24 8.47 24.56
CA ASP A 74 17.69 7.19 24.09
C ASP A 74 17.91 6.97 22.57
N GLU A 75 18.92 7.59 21.96
CA GLU A 75 19.19 7.56 20.50
C GLU A 75 19.09 6.16 19.88
N GLN A 76 19.73 5.15 20.50
CA GLN A 76 19.77 3.79 19.96
C GLN A 76 18.38 3.13 19.95
N GLU A 77 17.60 3.27 21.03
CA GLU A 77 16.24 2.73 21.15
C GLU A 77 15.29 3.45 20.20
N ILE A 78 15.37 4.78 20.11
CA ILE A 78 14.60 5.57 19.14
C ILE A 78 14.95 5.16 17.71
N ARG A 79 16.23 4.93 17.40
CA ARG A 79 16.67 4.49 16.08
C ARG A 79 16.13 3.10 15.74
N GLU A 80 16.06 2.19 16.71
CA GLU A 80 15.41 0.89 16.52
C GLU A 80 13.91 1.03 16.26
N GLU A 81 13.21 1.86 17.02
CA GLU A 81 11.78 2.14 16.80
C GLU A 81 11.52 2.82 15.45
N LEU A 82 12.32 3.83 15.07
CA LEU A 82 12.26 4.45 13.75
C LEU A 82 12.58 3.44 12.64
N ASN A 83 13.51 2.52 12.85
CA ASN A 83 13.80 1.45 11.90
C ASN A 83 12.66 0.44 11.79
N LYS A 84 11.93 0.15 12.87
CA LYS A 84 10.70 -0.66 12.83
C LYS A 84 9.59 0.07 12.08
N LEU A 85 9.41 1.37 12.33
CA LEU A 85 8.49 2.24 11.59
C LEU A 85 8.87 2.36 10.11
N ARG A 86 10.17 2.38 9.80
CA ARG A 86 10.75 2.39 8.45
C ARG A 86 10.71 1.02 7.77
N GLY A 87 10.73 -0.06 8.54
CA GLY A 87 10.63 -1.45 8.10
C GLY A 87 9.30 -1.80 7.43
N GLY A 88 8.37 -0.86 7.37
CA GLY A 88 7.18 -0.91 6.52
C GLY A 88 7.37 -0.38 5.10
N VAL A 89 8.25 0.60 4.82
CA VAL A 89 8.54 1.06 3.45
C VAL A 89 9.93 1.73 3.41
N MET A 90 10.95 0.94 3.07
CA MET A 90 12.07 1.43 2.26
C MET A 90 12.08 0.58 0.99
N VAL A 91 11.10 0.79 0.12
CA VAL A 91 11.38 0.54 -1.28
C VAL A 91 12.24 1.70 -1.75
N SER A 92 13.55 1.44 -1.75
CA SER A 92 14.49 2.19 -2.55
C SER A 92 13.84 2.38 -3.92
N THR A 93 13.61 3.62 -4.34
CA THR A 93 13.19 3.98 -5.71
C THR A 93 14.08 3.30 -6.75
N THR A 94 15.31 2.94 -6.38
CA THR A 94 16.25 2.12 -7.13
C THR A 94 15.85 0.63 -7.23
N LYS A 95 15.28 0.02 -6.19
CA LYS A 95 14.78 -1.37 -6.19
C LYS A 95 13.49 -1.50 -7.00
N ALA A 96 12.60 -0.53 -6.87
CA ALA A 96 11.41 -0.32 -7.68
C ALA A 96 11.73 -0.27 -9.19
N ALA A 97 12.61 0.66 -9.58
CA ALA A 97 13.15 0.78 -10.93
C ALA A 97 13.85 -0.52 -11.39
N TYR A 98 14.65 -1.13 -10.52
CA TYR A 98 15.34 -2.40 -10.81
C TYR A 98 14.38 -3.59 -11.01
N LEU A 99 13.28 -3.68 -10.25
CA LEU A 99 12.25 -4.71 -10.42
C LEU A 99 11.43 -4.48 -11.68
N MET A 100 11.11 -3.23 -12.01
CA MET A 100 10.48 -2.80 -13.26
C MET A 100 11.34 -3.14 -14.49
N ALA A 101 12.66 -2.94 -14.40
CA ALA A 101 13.61 -3.40 -15.42
C ALA A 101 13.57 -4.91 -15.66
N ARG A 102 13.31 -5.70 -14.61
CA ARG A 102 13.20 -7.17 -14.71
C ARG A 102 11.85 -7.64 -15.30
N LEU A 103 10.87 -6.74 -15.49
CA LEU A 103 9.59 -7.04 -16.14
C LEU A 103 9.68 -7.01 -17.68
N THR A 104 10.84 -6.72 -18.25
CA THR A 104 11.02 -6.66 -19.70
C THR A 104 11.00 -8.06 -20.33
N THR A 105 10.63 -8.13 -21.60
CA THR A 105 10.24 -9.28 -22.44
C THR A 105 11.23 -10.46 -22.54
N LYS A 106 12.34 -10.43 -21.80
CA LYS A 106 13.19 -11.62 -21.53
C LYS A 106 12.80 -12.38 -20.26
N GLY A 107 11.88 -11.85 -19.43
CA GLY A 107 11.41 -12.48 -18.20
C GLY A 107 10.26 -13.49 -18.38
N ILE A 108 9.64 -13.56 -19.57
CA ILE A 108 8.53 -14.50 -19.87
C ILE A 108 8.81 -15.18 -21.22
N ARG A 109 9.61 -16.25 -21.21
CA ARG A 109 9.61 -17.27 -22.28
C ARG A 109 9.64 -18.65 -21.61
N PRO A 110 8.55 -19.44 -21.65
CA PRO A 110 8.57 -20.78 -21.10
C PRO A 110 9.48 -21.68 -21.97
N GLY A 111 10.58 -22.18 -21.41
CA GLY A 111 11.34 -23.30 -21.99
C GLY A 111 12.74 -23.03 -22.54
N GLU A 112 13.29 -21.81 -22.42
CA GLU A 112 14.69 -21.53 -22.84
C GLU A 112 15.59 -21.22 -21.63
N PRO A 113 16.81 -21.77 -21.55
CA PRO A 113 17.80 -21.37 -20.54
C PRO A 113 18.48 -20.06 -20.98
N PHE A 114 18.49 -19.03 -20.14
CA PHE A 114 19.31 -17.84 -20.37
C PHE A 114 19.94 -17.28 -19.10
N GLY A 115 21.21 -16.86 -19.27
CA GLY A 115 21.98 -16.00 -18.38
C GLY A 115 22.41 -14.73 -19.13
N GLY A 116 22.42 -13.61 -18.42
CA GLY A 116 22.77 -12.26 -18.90
C GLY A 116 21.83 -11.23 -18.30
N VAL A 117 22.34 -10.38 -17.41
CA VAL A 117 21.55 -9.30 -16.77
C VAL A 117 21.28 -8.21 -17.82
N PRO A 118 20.01 -7.89 -18.13
CA PRO A 118 19.71 -6.70 -18.92
C PRO A 118 20.10 -5.45 -18.11
N GLU A 119 21.06 -4.66 -18.58
CA GLU A 119 21.40 -3.36 -17.98
C GLU A 119 20.41 -2.30 -18.46
N LEU A 120 19.23 -2.27 -17.84
CA LEU A 120 18.31 -1.15 -18.03
C LEU A 120 18.70 0.00 -17.11
N SER A 121 18.92 1.17 -17.70
CA SER A 121 19.24 2.37 -16.93
C SER A 121 17.98 2.96 -16.29
N ARG A 122 18.17 3.80 -15.27
CA ARG A 122 17.05 4.57 -14.67
C ARG A 122 16.36 5.47 -15.69
N ALA A 123 17.10 5.94 -16.70
CA ALA A 123 16.56 6.75 -17.78
C ALA A 123 15.64 5.93 -18.68
N ASP A 124 15.94 4.67 -18.94
CA ASP A 124 15.10 3.78 -19.78
C ASP A 124 13.75 3.52 -19.10
N ILE A 125 13.77 3.27 -17.79
CA ILE A 125 12.56 3.04 -17.00
C ILE A 125 11.73 4.32 -16.90
N ALA A 126 12.35 5.47 -16.61
CA ALA A 126 11.65 6.75 -16.60
C ALA A 126 11.04 7.06 -17.97
N ALA A 127 11.82 6.88 -19.04
CA ALA A 127 11.39 7.16 -20.40
C ALA A 127 10.36 6.15 -20.94
N ALA A 128 10.27 4.96 -20.35
CA ALA A 128 9.19 4.00 -20.55
C ALA A 128 7.90 4.44 -19.83
N CYS A 129 8.02 4.93 -18.59
CA CYS A 129 6.89 5.39 -17.78
C CYS A 129 6.24 6.68 -18.34
N THR A 130 6.99 7.56 -19.02
CA THR A 130 6.44 8.82 -19.60
C THR A 130 5.31 8.65 -20.62
N ARG A 131 5.05 7.44 -21.13
CA ARG A 131 3.97 7.15 -22.11
C ARG A 131 2.80 6.38 -21.50
N LEU A 132 2.80 6.19 -20.19
CA LEU A 132 1.67 5.65 -19.47
C LEU A 132 0.72 6.81 -19.15
N ASP A 133 -0.59 6.57 -19.30
CA ASP A 133 -1.59 7.43 -18.68
C ASP A 133 -1.47 7.36 -17.14
N SER A 134 -2.06 8.33 -16.47
CA SER A 134 -1.95 8.52 -15.02
C SER A 134 -2.25 7.23 -14.23
N LEU A 135 -3.40 6.61 -14.50
CA LEU A 135 -3.82 5.38 -13.84
C LEU A 135 -2.82 4.24 -14.07
N SER A 136 -2.41 4.02 -15.32
CA SER A 136 -1.43 2.99 -15.68
C SER A 136 -0.10 3.19 -14.95
N PHE A 137 0.40 4.43 -14.90
CA PHE A 137 1.64 4.76 -14.20
C PHE A 137 1.52 4.45 -12.71
N HIS A 138 0.48 4.97 -12.06
CA HIS A 138 0.30 4.85 -10.63
C HIS A 138 0.03 3.40 -10.19
N LEU A 139 -0.71 2.60 -10.95
CA LEU A 139 -0.92 1.18 -10.66
C LEU A 139 0.39 0.38 -10.70
N ILE A 140 1.23 0.65 -11.71
CA ILE A 140 2.50 -0.04 -11.86
C ILE A 140 3.46 0.35 -10.72
N MET A 141 3.51 1.63 -10.36
CA MET A 141 4.30 2.10 -9.21
C MET A 141 3.78 1.52 -7.89
N ALA A 142 2.47 1.49 -7.68
CA ALA A 142 1.89 0.89 -6.49
C ALA A 142 2.24 -0.61 -6.36
N LYS A 143 2.12 -1.36 -7.46
CA LYS A 143 2.28 -2.83 -7.47
C LYS A 143 3.73 -3.30 -7.45
N TYR A 144 4.62 -2.64 -8.16
CA TYR A 144 6.00 -3.11 -8.35
C TYR A 144 7.03 -2.32 -7.56
N CYS A 145 6.64 -1.15 -7.06
CA CYS A 145 7.52 -0.24 -6.32
C CYS A 145 7.06 -0.06 -4.87
N ASP A 146 6.01 -0.77 -4.42
CA ASP A 146 5.30 -0.56 -3.16
C ASP A 146 5.09 0.94 -2.84
N ASP A 147 4.82 1.75 -3.86
CA ASP A 147 4.68 3.20 -3.71
C ASP A 147 3.26 3.54 -3.24
N VAL A 148 3.15 3.83 -1.94
CA VAL A 148 1.90 4.17 -1.27
C VAL A 148 1.27 5.43 -1.85
N TYR A 149 2.06 6.42 -2.27
CA TYR A 149 1.51 7.63 -2.87
C TYR A 149 0.84 7.32 -4.21
N SER A 150 1.50 6.54 -5.06
CA SER A 150 0.88 6.07 -6.30
C SER A 150 -0.36 5.19 -6.06
N ALA A 151 -0.42 4.41 -4.98
CA ALA A 151 -1.65 3.69 -4.64
C ALA A 151 -2.84 4.63 -4.35
N LEU A 152 -2.58 5.78 -3.71
CA LEU A 152 -3.60 6.81 -3.43
C LEU A 152 -4.01 7.57 -4.70
N GLU A 153 -3.07 7.92 -5.57
CA GLU A 153 -3.39 8.57 -6.85
C GLU A 153 -4.19 7.63 -7.76
N ALA A 154 -3.77 6.35 -7.84
CA ALA A 154 -4.52 5.33 -8.58
C ALA A 154 -5.96 5.17 -8.07
N LEU A 155 -6.21 5.39 -6.77
CA LEU A 155 -7.56 5.34 -6.20
C LEU A 155 -8.45 6.48 -6.72
N GLY A 156 -7.90 7.69 -6.88
CA GLY A 156 -8.62 8.81 -7.48
C GLY A 156 -8.99 8.50 -8.93
N ASP A 157 -7.98 8.16 -9.73
CA ASP A 157 -8.13 7.86 -11.15
C ASP A 157 -9.07 6.68 -11.41
N LEU A 158 -8.97 5.61 -10.60
CA LEU A 158 -9.82 4.44 -10.72
C LEU A 158 -11.29 4.76 -10.44
N GLN A 159 -11.59 5.60 -9.45
CA GLN A 159 -12.97 5.97 -9.16
C GLN A 159 -13.60 6.76 -10.30
N GLU A 160 -12.85 7.68 -10.92
CA GLU A 160 -13.32 8.42 -12.09
C GLU A 160 -13.56 7.47 -13.27
N ASP A 161 -12.62 6.55 -13.49
CA ASP A 161 -12.70 5.53 -14.53
C ASP A 161 -13.91 4.60 -14.34
N MET A 162 -14.15 4.10 -13.12
CA MET A 162 -15.32 3.31 -12.77
C MET A 162 -16.62 4.06 -13.11
N CYS A 163 -16.73 5.35 -12.75
CA CYS A 163 -17.91 6.15 -13.05
C CYS A 163 -18.14 6.32 -14.56
N LYS A 164 -17.07 6.44 -15.36
CA LYS A 164 -17.16 6.51 -16.83
C LYS A 164 -17.62 5.20 -17.45
N GLN A 165 -17.28 4.06 -16.83
CA GLN A 165 -17.59 2.75 -17.38
C GLN A 165 -19.02 2.28 -17.16
N SER A 166 -19.62 2.61 -16.02
CA SER A 166 -20.92 2.06 -15.66
C SER A 166 -21.73 3.02 -14.81
N GLN A 167 -23.01 3.10 -15.15
CA GLN A 167 -23.98 3.88 -14.40
C GLN A 167 -24.15 3.37 -12.96
N LEU A 168 -23.93 2.07 -12.73
CA LEU A 168 -23.90 1.49 -11.39
C LEU A 168 -22.89 2.21 -10.49
N TRP A 169 -21.68 2.47 -11.01
CA TRP A 169 -20.63 3.13 -10.25
C TRP A 169 -20.90 4.62 -10.10
N ALA A 170 -21.42 5.27 -11.15
CA ALA A 170 -21.75 6.68 -11.14
C ALA A 170 -22.84 7.04 -10.11
N GLU A 171 -23.87 6.19 -9.98
CA GLU A 171 -24.99 6.39 -9.05
C GLU A 171 -24.70 5.90 -7.63
N MET A 172 -23.64 5.14 -7.42
CA MET A 172 -23.24 4.65 -6.10
C MET A 172 -22.82 5.80 -5.18
N ASP A 173 -23.15 5.67 -3.89
CA ASP A 173 -22.64 6.55 -2.84
C ASP A 173 -21.10 6.70 -2.94
N PRO A 174 -20.56 7.94 -2.99
CA PRO A 174 -19.13 8.17 -3.18
C PRO A 174 -18.24 7.49 -2.14
N LEU A 175 -18.65 7.46 -0.87
CA LEU A 175 -17.87 6.82 0.19
C LEU A 175 -17.83 5.30 0.00
N ARG A 176 -18.98 4.69 -0.32
CA ARG A 176 -19.04 3.26 -0.65
C ARG A 176 -18.20 2.92 -1.88
N ARG A 177 -18.29 3.71 -2.95
CA ARG A 177 -17.47 3.52 -4.15
C ARG A 177 -15.98 3.61 -3.82
N SER A 178 -15.59 4.58 -2.99
CA SER A 178 -14.20 4.73 -2.54
C SER A 178 -13.69 3.51 -1.79
N HIS A 179 -14.49 2.93 -0.87
CA HIS A 179 -14.12 1.70 -0.17
C HIS A 179 -13.97 0.49 -1.11
N ILE A 180 -14.85 0.36 -2.10
CA ILE A 180 -14.76 -0.72 -3.10
C ILE A 180 -13.52 -0.54 -3.98
N ALA A 181 -13.28 0.67 -4.47
CA ALA A 181 -12.11 0.98 -5.29
C ALA A 181 -10.79 0.74 -4.52
N ALA A 182 -10.75 1.10 -3.22
CA ALA A 182 -9.61 0.81 -2.36
C ALA A 182 -9.39 -0.71 -2.20
N ALA A 183 -10.45 -1.48 -2.00
CA ALA A 183 -10.38 -2.95 -1.94
C ALA A 183 -9.90 -3.58 -3.25
N ILE A 184 -10.30 -3.03 -4.40
CA ILE A 184 -9.85 -3.45 -5.73
C ILE A 184 -8.34 -3.19 -5.89
N ILE A 185 -7.87 -1.99 -5.55
CA ILE A 185 -6.44 -1.65 -5.63
C ILE A 185 -5.62 -2.53 -4.70
N ASP A 186 -6.06 -2.73 -3.46
CA ASP A 186 -5.37 -3.61 -2.50
C ASP A 186 -5.30 -5.04 -3.03
N GLU A 187 -6.42 -5.60 -3.52
CA GLU A 187 -6.43 -6.94 -4.11
C GLU A 187 -5.51 -7.05 -5.33
N PHE A 188 -5.51 -6.04 -6.19
CA PHE A 188 -4.69 -5.99 -7.40
C PHE A 188 -3.19 -5.90 -7.08
N VAL A 189 -2.80 -5.02 -6.16
CA VAL A 189 -1.41 -4.81 -5.72
C VAL A 189 -0.90 -6.01 -4.95
N ALA A 190 -1.69 -6.55 -4.02
CA ALA A 190 -1.34 -7.70 -3.20
C ALA A 190 -1.61 -9.06 -3.88
N SER A 191 -1.96 -9.05 -5.17
CA SER A 191 -2.40 -10.25 -5.90
C SER A 191 -1.34 -11.36 -5.83
N LYS A 192 -1.73 -12.48 -5.20
CA LYS A 192 -0.90 -13.68 -5.17
C LYS A 192 -0.97 -14.36 -6.52
N LYS A 193 0.19 -14.76 -7.06
CA LYS A 193 0.24 -15.50 -8.32
C LYS A 193 -0.45 -16.85 -8.21
N CYS A 194 -1.20 -17.22 -9.25
CA CYS A 194 -1.78 -18.55 -9.38
C CYS A 194 -0.67 -19.61 -9.31
N ARG A 195 -0.90 -20.64 -8.49
CA ARG A 195 0.12 -21.69 -8.25
C ARG A 195 0.36 -22.57 -9.48
N ARG A 196 -0.62 -22.68 -10.38
CA ARG A 196 -0.58 -23.51 -11.59
C ARG A 196 0.15 -22.80 -12.74
N CYS A 197 -0.35 -21.64 -13.18
CA CYS A 197 0.26 -20.88 -14.28
C CYS A 197 1.38 -19.92 -13.84
N LYS A 198 1.66 -19.81 -12.54
CA LYS A 198 2.71 -18.93 -11.98
C LYS A 198 2.55 -17.45 -12.36
N GLY A 199 1.31 -17.00 -12.61
CA GLY A 199 1.02 -15.61 -12.96
C GLY A 199 0.75 -15.37 -14.43
N THR A 200 0.98 -16.33 -15.33
CA THR A 200 0.84 -16.09 -16.78
C THR A 200 -0.60 -16.04 -17.28
N GLY A 201 -1.58 -16.50 -16.48
CA GLY A 201 -2.96 -16.66 -16.94
C GLY A 201 -3.16 -17.81 -17.94
N GLU A 202 -2.08 -18.33 -18.52
CA GLU A 202 -2.11 -19.34 -19.57
C GLU A 202 -1.49 -20.67 -19.12
N ALA A 203 -1.90 -21.77 -19.75
CA ALA A 203 -1.33 -23.09 -19.59
C ALA A 203 -1.14 -23.76 -20.95
N ILE A 204 -0.16 -24.64 -21.08
CA ILE A 204 0.03 -25.45 -22.29
C ILE A 204 -0.73 -26.76 -22.09
N GLU A 205 -1.80 -26.97 -22.88
CA GLU A 205 -2.52 -28.25 -22.97
C GLU A 205 -2.39 -28.76 -24.41
N TRP A 206 -1.93 -30.01 -24.61
CA TRP A 206 -1.83 -30.64 -25.94
C TRP A 206 -1.08 -29.82 -27.01
N LYS A 207 0.02 -29.14 -26.61
CA LYS A 207 0.81 -28.21 -27.45
C LYS A 207 0.08 -26.94 -27.89
N GLN A 208 -1.07 -26.62 -27.31
CA GLN A 208 -1.77 -25.36 -27.51
C GLN A 208 -1.72 -24.51 -26.24
N VAL A 209 -1.60 -23.19 -26.42
CA VAL A 209 -1.74 -22.22 -25.34
C VAL A 209 -3.23 -22.05 -25.07
N VAL A 210 -3.65 -22.37 -23.84
CA VAL A 210 -5.03 -22.26 -23.39
C VAL A 210 -5.11 -21.40 -22.13
N SER A 211 -6.28 -20.80 -21.87
CA SER A 211 -6.53 -20.10 -20.60
C SER A 211 -6.40 -21.07 -19.42
N CYS A 212 -5.70 -20.64 -18.37
CA CYS A 212 -5.47 -21.45 -17.19
C CYS A 212 -6.77 -21.62 -16.40
N LYS A 213 -7.35 -22.83 -16.47
CA LYS A 213 -8.58 -23.22 -15.76
C LYS A 213 -8.55 -23.00 -14.24
N SER A 214 -7.38 -22.98 -13.60
CA SER A 214 -7.27 -22.82 -12.14
C SER A 214 -7.44 -21.37 -11.66
N CYS A 215 -7.16 -20.39 -12.52
CA CYS A 215 -7.35 -18.97 -12.23
C CYS A 215 -8.25 -18.28 -13.24
N ASP A 216 -8.89 -19.05 -14.12
CA ASP A 216 -9.72 -18.58 -15.22
C ASP A 216 -9.06 -17.47 -16.05
N GLY A 217 -7.82 -17.69 -16.48
CA GLY A 217 -7.10 -16.71 -17.30
C GLY A 217 -6.48 -15.54 -16.55
N THR A 218 -6.87 -15.27 -15.30
CA THR A 218 -6.42 -14.07 -14.57
C THR A 218 -4.94 -14.08 -14.16
N GLY A 219 -4.32 -15.27 -14.09
CA GLY A 219 -2.98 -15.44 -13.54
C GLY A 219 -2.89 -15.28 -12.02
N GLN A 220 -3.98 -14.89 -11.35
CA GLN A 220 -4.03 -14.59 -9.93
C GLN A 220 -4.70 -15.73 -9.15
N LEU A 221 -4.38 -15.83 -7.86
CA LEU A 221 -5.05 -16.76 -6.96
C LEU A 221 -6.49 -16.27 -6.74
N PRO A 222 -7.53 -17.11 -6.93
CA PRO A 222 -8.91 -16.69 -6.73
C PRO A 222 -9.15 -16.17 -5.31
N VAL A 223 -9.80 -15.02 -5.19
CA VAL A 223 -10.25 -14.44 -3.92
C VAL A 223 -11.75 -14.69 -3.75
N SER A 224 -12.16 -15.12 -2.57
CA SER A 224 -13.57 -15.46 -2.30
C SER A 224 -14.44 -14.21 -2.18
N ALA A 225 -15.74 -14.37 -2.47
CA ALA A 225 -16.75 -13.32 -2.28
C ALA A 225 -16.76 -12.76 -0.85
N THR A 226 -16.66 -13.65 0.14
CA THR A 226 -16.57 -13.29 1.56
C THR A 226 -15.38 -12.39 1.85
N SER A 227 -14.21 -12.71 1.29
CA SER A 227 -13.00 -11.92 1.48
C SER A 227 -13.13 -10.54 0.84
N ARG A 228 -13.65 -10.46 -0.40
CA ARG A 228 -13.90 -9.19 -1.10
C ARG A 228 -14.89 -8.31 -0.37
N ALA A 229 -16.01 -8.89 0.08
CA ALA A 229 -17.02 -8.17 0.86
C ALA A 229 -16.41 -7.56 2.13
N LYS A 230 -15.60 -8.36 2.86
CA LYS A 230 -14.88 -7.89 4.05
C LYS A 230 -13.91 -6.75 3.72
N SER A 231 -13.12 -6.85 2.65
CA SER A 231 -12.19 -5.79 2.23
C SER A 231 -12.91 -4.51 1.83
N CYS A 232 -14.11 -4.62 1.24
CA CYS A 232 -14.95 -3.46 0.93
C CYS A 232 -15.64 -2.85 2.16
N GLY A 233 -15.58 -3.50 3.34
CA GLY A 233 -16.33 -3.11 4.53
C GLY A 233 -17.85 -3.33 4.40
N ILE A 234 -18.27 -4.28 3.55
CA ILE A 234 -19.68 -4.56 3.25
C ILE A 234 -20.06 -5.96 3.78
N PRO A 235 -21.23 -6.15 4.42
CA PRO A 235 -21.69 -7.49 4.78
C PRO A 235 -21.79 -8.41 3.56
N GLU A 236 -21.37 -9.67 3.68
CA GLU A 236 -21.37 -10.62 2.56
C GLU A 236 -22.75 -10.77 1.90
N SER A 237 -23.81 -10.80 2.71
CA SER A 237 -25.19 -10.86 2.22
C SER A 237 -25.53 -9.68 1.32
N THR A 238 -25.14 -8.46 1.72
CA THR A 238 -25.32 -7.23 0.94
C THR A 238 -24.48 -7.25 -0.33
N PHE A 239 -23.22 -7.68 -0.24
CA PHE A 239 -22.33 -7.78 -1.40
C PHE A 239 -22.91 -8.72 -2.48
N ARG A 240 -23.45 -9.86 -2.05
CA ARG A 240 -24.10 -10.83 -2.94
C ARG A 240 -25.44 -10.33 -3.47
N SER A 241 -26.32 -9.80 -2.60
CA SER A 241 -27.66 -9.36 -3.00
C SER A 241 -27.64 -8.17 -3.95
N GLN A 242 -26.63 -7.30 -3.84
CA GLN A 242 -26.41 -6.18 -4.76
C GLN A 242 -25.64 -6.58 -6.03
N GLY A 243 -25.29 -7.86 -6.19
CA GLY A 243 -24.62 -8.35 -7.39
C GLY A 243 -23.22 -7.78 -7.62
N LEU A 244 -22.54 -7.30 -6.57
CA LEU A 244 -21.28 -6.55 -6.70
C LEU A 244 -20.09 -7.39 -7.21
N MET A 245 -20.21 -8.71 -7.22
CA MET A 245 -19.14 -9.60 -7.68
C MET A 245 -18.78 -9.37 -9.15
N GLY A 246 -19.78 -9.32 -10.03
CA GLY A 246 -19.56 -9.13 -11.48
C GLY A 246 -18.84 -7.82 -11.77
N PRO A 247 -19.40 -6.67 -11.34
CA PRO A 247 -18.75 -5.37 -11.51
C PRO A 247 -17.35 -5.30 -10.88
N PHE A 248 -17.14 -5.89 -9.70
CA PHE A 248 -15.81 -5.95 -9.09
C PHE A 248 -14.81 -6.70 -9.98
N GLN A 249 -15.21 -7.86 -10.51
CA GLN A 249 -14.36 -8.66 -11.40
C GLN A 249 -14.09 -7.95 -12.72
N GLU A 250 -15.07 -7.26 -13.30
CA GLU A 250 -14.89 -6.46 -14.51
C GLU A 250 -13.80 -5.39 -14.34
N VAL A 251 -13.81 -4.67 -13.22
CA VAL A 251 -12.76 -3.69 -12.91
C VAL A 251 -11.40 -4.38 -12.72
N MET A 252 -11.35 -5.51 -11.99
CA MET A 252 -10.10 -6.28 -11.82
C MET A 252 -9.51 -6.78 -13.15
N HIS A 253 -10.36 -7.26 -14.07
CA HIS A 253 -9.93 -7.67 -15.41
C HIS A 253 -9.34 -6.49 -16.17
N ARG A 254 -9.99 -5.32 -16.12
CA ARG A 254 -9.47 -4.11 -16.75
C ARG A 254 -8.15 -3.65 -16.14
N LEU A 255 -7.97 -3.70 -14.83
CA LEU A 255 -6.68 -3.38 -14.20
C LEU A 255 -5.57 -4.33 -14.69
N SER A 256 -5.91 -5.59 -14.93
CA SER A 256 -4.98 -6.57 -15.51
C SER A 256 -4.63 -6.23 -16.96
N ASP A 257 -5.59 -5.80 -17.78
CA ASP A 257 -5.34 -5.33 -19.15
C ASP A 257 -4.47 -4.07 -19.18
N ILE A 258 -4.73 -3.11 -18.28
CA ILE A 258 -3.92 -1.91 -18.09
C ILE A 258 -2.48 -2.29 -17.74
N GLU A 259 -2.30 -3.21 -16.81
CA GLU A 259 -0.98 -3.71 -16.43
C GLU A 259 -0.24 -4.34 -17.61
N ILE A 260 -0.89 -5.26 -18.33
CA ILE A 260 -0.29 -5.90 -19.51
C ILE A 260 0.12 -4.83 -20.53
N GLY A 261 -0.77 -3.90 -20.87
CA GLY A 261 -0.48 -2.83 -21.82
C GLY A 261 0.65 -1.91 -21.36
N ALA A 262 0.72 -1.60 -20.06
CA ALA A 262 1.79 -0.81 -19.49
C ALA A 262 3.14 -1.55 -19.55
N LEU A 263 3.18 -2.82 -19.16
CA LEU A 263 4.38 -3.65 -19.21
C LEU A 263 4.87 -3.87 -20.63
N GLU A 264 3.97 -4.05 -21.60
CA GLU A 264 4.33 -4.11 -23.02
C GLU A 264 4.99 -2.82 -23.50
N ARG A 265 4.41 -1.65 -23.17
CA ARG A 265 4.99 -0.33 -23.52
C ARG A 265 6.36 -0.14 -22.88
N ILE A 266 6.52 -0.56 -21.62
CA ILE A 266 7.80 -0.52 -20.92
C ILE A 266 8.82 -1.43 -21.63
N SER A 267 8.42 -2.63 -22.03
CA SER A 267 9.31 -3.61 -22.65
C SER A 267 9.83 -3.22 -24.03
N ARG A 268 9.04 -2.54 -24.87
CA ARG A 268 9.44 -2.17 -26.25
C ARG A 268 10.58 -1.16 -26.34
N LYS A 269 10.87 -0.44 -25.25
CA LYS A 269 11.94 0.57 -25.20
C LYS A 269 13.18 0.10 -24.45
N ALA A 270 13.02 -0.98 -23.70
CA ALA A 270 14.10 -1.67 -23.00
C ALA A 270 14.95 -2.56 -23.92
N SER A 271 14.46 -2.82 -25.14
CA SER A 271 15.11 -3.58 -26.21
C SER A 271 15.70 -2.66 -27.26
#